data_AF-A0A8X8Y3P4-F1
#
_entry.id   AF-A0A8X8Y3P4-F1
#
_cell.length_a   1.000
_cell.length_b   1.000
_cell.length_c   1.000
_cell.angle_alpha   90.00
_cell.angle_beta   90.00
_cell.angle_gamma   90.00
#
_symmetry.space_group_name_H-M   'P 1'
#
loop_
_entity.id
_entity.type
_entity.pdbx_description
1 polymer ?
#
loop_
_entity_poly.entity_id
_entity_poly.type
_entity_poly.pdbx_seq_one_letter_code
_entity_poly.pdbx_strand_id
1 'polypeptide(L)'
;MVDLPHNNTHAGDAANAPDWRDEAITTGSLKHVDLNTGSNGWASPPGDLFSARSPNYQMKKGKNPAGEWLMNPAGVDWLRSSGKLDHVLSRPDNRAMNALRASRC
;
A
#
# COMPACT_ATOMS: atom_id res chain seq x y z
N MET A 1 -43.41 -21.02 -15.75
CA MET A 1 -43.13 -21.71 -14.47
C MET A 1 -42.26 -22.92 -14.75
N VAL A 2 -40.94 -22.71 -14.96
CA VAL A 2 -39.83 -23.53 -14.43
C VAL A 2 -38.57 -22.67 -14.65
N ASP A 3 -38.08 -21.98 -13.61
CA ASP A 3 -36.74 -21.42 -13.62
C ASP A 3 -35.77 -22.47 -13.05
N LEU A 4 -34.69 -22.74 -13.79
CA LEU A 4 -33.56 -23.58 -13.35
C LEU A 4 -32.61 -22.74 -12.48
N PRO A 5 -32.15 -23.23 -11.32
CA PRO A 5 -31.17 -22.51 -10.53
C PRO A 5 -29.77 -22.63 -11.13
N HIS A 6 -29.20 -21.49 -11.53
CA HIS A 6 -27.76 -21.36 -11.81
C HIS A 6 -27.02 -21.33 -10.47
N ASN A 7 -26.48 -22.48 -10.06
CA ASN A 7 -25.66 -22.59 -8.88
C ASN A 7 -24.27 -21.99 -9.13
N ASN A 8 -24.11 -20.68 -8.92
CA ASN A 8 -22.80 -20.04 -8.82
C ASN A 8 -22.32 -20.08 -7.37
N THR A 9 -21.85 -21.25 -6.93
CA THR A 9 -21.11 -21.38 -5.67
C THR A 9 -19.64 -21.07 -5.92
N HIS A 10 -19.25 -19.80 -5.73
CA HIS A 10 -17.86 -19.39 -5.43
C HIS A 10 -17.83 -18.32 -4.32
N ALA A 11 -18.82 -18.34 -3.42
CA ALA A 11 -18.93 -17.37 -2.31
C ALA A 11 -18.39 -17.93 -0.97
N GLY A 12 -17.52 -18.96 -1.01
CA GLY A 12 -17.10 -19.71 0.18
C GLY A 12 -15.70 -19.38 0.72
N ASP A 13 -14.76 -18.93 -0.12
CA ASP A 13 -13.33 -18.87 0.27
C ASP A 13 -12.83 -17.46 0.64
N ALA A 14 -13.63 -16.41 0.44
CA ALA A 14 -13.20 -15.03 0.68
C ALA A 14 -13.28 -14.56 2.14
N ALA A 15 -13.98 -15.30 3.01
CA ALA A 15 -14.26 -14.85 4.38
C ALA A 15 -13.11 -15.06 5.39
N ASN A 16 -12.08 -15.84 5.02
CA ASN A 16 -10.95 -16.17 5.89
C ASN A 16 -9.58 -15.82 5.29
N ALA A 17 -9.54 -15.18 4.12
CA ALA A 17 -8.28 -14.65 3.62
C ALA A 17 -7.87 -13.45 4.51
N PRO A 18 -6.64 -13.42 5.06
CA PRO A 18 -6.15 -12.24 5.77
C PRO A 18 -6.33 -11.01 4.87
N ASP A 19 -6.69 -9.84 5.44
CA ASP A 19 -6.77 -8.61 4.65
C ASP A 19 -5.42 -8.47 3.93
N TRP A 20 -5.46 -8.32 2.62
CA TRP A 20 -4.28 -8.19 1.79
C TRP A 20 -3.37 -7.05 2.28
N ARG A 21 -3.94 -6.07 3.00
CA ARG A 21 -3.21 -5.00 3.70
C ARG A 21 -2.39 -5.53 4.87
N ASP A 22 -2.96 -6.36 5.73
CA ASP A 22 -2.26 -6.96 6.86
C ASP A 22 -1.14 -7.88 6.37
N GLU A 23 -1.40 -8.65 5.33
CA GLU A 23 -0.39 -9.45 4.64
C GLU A 23 0.75 -8.55 4.11
N ALA A 24 0.44 -7.47 3.40
CA ALA A 24 1.44 -6.55 2.87
C ALA A 24 2.29 -5.88 3.97
N ILE A 25 1.65 -5.50 5.09
CA ILE A 25 2.33 -4.82 6.21
C ILE A 25 3.30 -5.77 6.92
N THR A 26 2.96 -7.05 7.01
CA THR A 26 3.70 -8.06 7.80
C THR A 26 4.75 -8.83 7.00
N THR A 27 4.58 -8.97 5.68
CA THR A 27 5.44 -9.83 4.84
C THR A 27 6.66 -9.12 4.23
N GLY A 28 6.78 -7.80 4.38
CA GLY A 28 7.92 -7.02 3.87
C GLY A 28 9.25 -7.32 4.57
N SER A 29 10.37 -6.97 3.93
CA SER A 29 11.72 -7.19 4.49
C SER A 29 12.02 -6.37 5.76
N LEU A 30 11.29 -5.28 5.99
CA LEU A 30 11.33 -4.52 7.23
C LEU A 30 10.05 -4.77 8.02
N LYS A 31 10.18 -5.06 9.32
CA LYS A 31 9.04 -5.20 10.25
C LYS A 31 8.38 -3.84 10.51
N HIS A 32 7.05 -3.82 10.59
CA HIS A 32 6.32 -2.66 11.10
C HIS A 32 6.57 -2.52 12.61
N VAL A 33 6.89 -1.31 13.08
CA VAL A 33 7.22 -1.01 14.48
C VAL A 33 6.55 0.28 14.95
N ASP A 34 6.52 0.48 16.27
CA ASP A 34 6.18 1.79 16.83
C ASP A 34 7.21 2.85 16.40
N LEU A 35 6.73 4.03 16.04
CA LEU A 35 7.57 5.11 15.54
C LEU A 35 8.58 5.62 16.58
N ASN A 36 8.20 5.68 17.86
CA ASN A 36 8.98 6.34 18.91
C ASN A 36 9.82 5.35 19.73
N THR A 37 9.32 4.11 19.90
CA THR A 37 9.98 3.09 20.72
C THR A 37 10.53 1.93 19.91
N GLY A 38 10.21 1.86 18.61
CA GLY A 38 10.64 0.79 17.72
C GLY A 38 12.13 0.84 17.37
N SER A 39 12.66 -0.30 16.92
CA SER A 39 14.03 -0.42 16.41
C SER A 39 14.09 -1.37 15.21
N ASN A 40 14.97 -1.06 14.26
CA ASN A 40 15.23 -1.88 13.06
C ASN A 40 13.94 -2.25 12.29
N GLY A 41 13.07 -1.27 12.04
CA GLY A 41 11.80 -1.47 11.36
C GLY A 41 11.33 -0.20 10.64
N TRP A 42 10.08 -0.20 10.19
CA TRP A 42 9.44 0.94 9.56
C TRP A 42 8.15 1.34 10.28
N ALA A 43 7.80 2.62 10.18
CA ALA A 43 6.56 3.20 10.67
C ALA A 43 6.19 4.39 9.77
N SER A 44 4.90 4.75 9.72
CA SER A 44 4.46 5.96 9.02
C SER A 44 5.01 7.22 9.72
N PRO A 45 5.70 8.14 9.00
CA PRO A 45 6.22 9.36 9.59
C PRO A 45 5.09 10.38 9.84
N PRO A 46 5.05 11.12 10.97
CA PRO A 46 3.96 12.02 11.35
C PRO A 46 3.55 12.98 10.23
N GLY A 47 2.24 13.21 10.08
CA GLY A 47 1.68 13.98 8.96
C GLY A 47 2.04 15.47 8.99
N ASP A 48 2.41 15.97 10.16
CA ASP A 48 2.90 17.32 10.37
C ASP A 48 4.40 17.50 10.04
N LEU A 49 5.12 16.41 9.79
CA LEU A 49 6.53 16.46 9.39
C LEU A 49 6.72 17.09 8.01
N PHE A 50 5.72 16.97 7.13
CA PHE A 50 5.78 17.50 5.78
C PHE A 50 5.02 18.82 5.67
N SER A 51 5.65 19.80 5.02
CA SER A 51 5.02 21.08 4.71
C SER A 51 4.44 21.08 3.30
N ALA A 52 3.11 21.12 3.18
CA ALA A 52 2.39 21.24 1.92
C ALA A 52 2.09 22.70 1.56
N ARG A 53 1.89 22.98 0.26
CA ARG A 53 1.48 24.31 -0.20
C ARG A 53 0.06 24.58 0.32
N SER A 54 -0.11 25.68 1.05
CA SER A 54 -1.43 26.09 1.52
C SER A 54 -2.34 26.49 0.33
N PRO A 55 -3.66 26.50 0.50
CA PRO A 55 -4.59 26.95 -0.55
C PRO A 55 -4.26 28.35 -1.10
N ASN A 56 -3.67 29.22 -0.27
CA ASN A 56 -3.29 30.59 -0.62
C ASN A 56 -1.79 30.74 -0.96
N TYR A 57 -1.10 29.63 -1.28
CA TYR A 57 0.34 29.63 -1.55
C TYR A 57 0.71 30.60 -2.67
N GLN A 58 -0.14 30.76 -3.70
CA GLN A 58 0.18 31.63 -4.83
C GLN A 58 0.37 33.09 -4.40
N MET A 59 -0.44 33.58 -3.44
CA MET A 59 -0.38 34.96 -2.93
C MET A 59 0.60 35.13 -1.77
N LYS A 60 0.58 34.19 -0.82
CA LYS A 60 1.30 34.34 0.47
C LYS A 60 2.58 33.50 0.55
N LYS A 61 2.82 32.61 -0.40
CA LYS A 61 3.91 31.60 -0.42
C LYS A 61 4.01 30.76 0.88
N GLY A 62 2.94 30.73 1.67
CA GLY A 62 2.88 30.05 2.97
C GLY A 62 2.66 28.55 2.83
N LYS A 63 3.38 27.77 3.63
CA LYS A 63 3.26 26.31 3.71
C LYS A 63 2.63 25.92 5.05
N ASN A 64 1.78 24.91 5.04
CA ASN A 64 1.14 24.38 6.23
C ASN A 64 1.59 22.92 6.44
N PRO A 65 1.52 22.38 7.67
CA PRO A 65 1.64 20.94 7.90
C PRO A 65 0.67 20.18 6.99
N ALA A 66 1.11 19.06 6.42
CA ALA A 66 0.32 18.29 5.47
C ALA A 66 -0.91 17.61 6.13
N GLY A 67 -0.85 17.38 7.45
CA GLY A 67 -1.94 16.76 8.19
C GLY A 67 -2.00 15.24 7.96
N GLU A 68 -3.14 14.63 8.24
CA GLU A 68 -3.34 13.18 8.09
C GLU A 68 -3.15 12.72 6.64
N TRP A 69 -2.57 11.54 6.45
CA TRP A 69 -2.29 11.01 5.12
C TRP A 69 -3.57 10.57 4.43
N LEU A 70 -3.72 10.95 3.15
CA LEU A 70 -4.80 10.42 2.31
C LEU A 70 -4.63 8.91 2.02
N MET A 71 -3.38 8.42 2.05
CA MET A 71 -3.04 7.02 1.85
C MET A 71 -2.04 6.59 2.90
N ASN A 72 -2.31 5.46 3.55
CA ASN A 72 -1.38 4.84 4.49
C ASN A 72 -0.45 3.86 3.74
N PRO A 73 0.86 3.87 4.02
CA PRO A 73 1.77 2.87 3.47
C PRO A 73 1.35 1.46 3.92
N ALA A 74 1.33 0.52 2.98
CA ALA A 74 1.00 -0.87 3.24
C ALA A 74 2.23 -1.76 3.44
N GLY A 75 3.45 -1.20 3.48
CA GLY A 75 4.70 -1.96 3.57
C GLY A 75 5.92 -1.16 3.11
N VAL A 76 7.11 -1.57 3.54
CA VAL A 76 8.41 -1.01 3.09
C VAL A 76 9.41 -2.14 2.86
N ASP A 77 10.14 -2.06 1.75
CA ASP A 77 11.23 -2.99 1.42
C ASP A 77 12.53 -2.23 1.13
N TRP A 78 13.68 -2.77 1.58
CA TRP A 78 14.98 -2.15 1.36
C TRP A 78 15.70 -2.76 0.16
N LEU A 79 15.27 -2.34 -1.04
CA LEU A 79 15.89 -2.78 -2.29
C LEU A 79 17.01 -1.81 -2.69
N ARG A 80 18.26 -2.12 -2.33
CA ARG A 80 19.45 -1.33 -2.71
C ARG A 80 20.00 -1.61 -4.12
N SER A 81 19.51 -2.66 -4.77
CA SER A 81 20.03 -3.11 -6.06
C SER A 81 18.93 -3.06 -7.10
N SER A 82 19.20 -2.41 -8.23
CA SER A 82 18.31 -2.38 -9.39
C SER A 82 17.98 -3.80 -9.87
N GLY A 83 18.95 -4.71 -9.94
CA GLY A 83 18.71 -6.10 -10.31
C GLY A 83 17.79 -6.85 -9.33
N LYS A 84 17.88 -6.55 -8.02
CA LYS A 84 16.93 -7.11 -7.04
C LYS A 84 15.52 -6.53 -7.21
N LEU A 85 15.41 -5.24 -7.54
CA LEU A 85 14.14 -4.61 -7.85
C LEU A 85 13.50 -5.24 -9.10
N ASP A 86 14.25 -5.38 -10.19
CA ASP A 86 13.78 -6.01 -11.42
C ASP A 86 13.30 -7.45 -11.16
N HIS A 87 14.04 -8.20 -10.34
CA HIS A 87 13.63 -9.53 -9.94
C HIS A 87 12.28 -9.53 -9.21
N VAL A 88 12.09 -8.66 -8.21
CA VAL A 88 10.82 -8.52 -7.46
C VAL A 88 9.67 -8.10 -8.37
N LEU A 89 9.90 -7.17 -9.28
CA LEU A 89 8.89 -6.69 -10.24
C LEU A 89 8.55 -7.73 -11.31
N SER A 90 9.50 -8.60 -11.68
CA SER A 90 9.27 -9.66 -12.66
C SER A 90 8.44 -10.83 -12.14
N ARG A 91 8.24 -10.94 -10.82
CA ARG A 91 7.47 -12.05 -10.24
C ARG A 91 6.01 -12.05 -10.74
N PRO A 92 5.46 -13.24 -11.07
CA PRO A 92 4.09 -13.35 -11.58
C PRO A 92 3.03 -13.00 -10.53
N ASP A 93 3.35 -13.14 -9.24
CA ASP A 93 2.48 -12.83 -8.11
C ASP A 93 2.57 -11.37 -7.64
N ASN A 94 3.38 -10.52 -8.29
CA ASN A 94 3.52 -9.12 -7.92
C ASN A 94 2.21 -8.33 -8.20
N ARG A 95 1.47 -7.99 -7.14
CA ARG A 95 0.17 -7.30 -7.21
C ARG A 95 0.25 -5.94 -7.93
N ALA A 96 1.30 -5.15 -7.69
CA ALA A 96 1.45 -3.83 -8.30
C ALA A 96 1.69 -3.91 -9.82
N MET A 97 2.57 -4.83 -10.25
CA MET A 97 2.83 -5.06 -11.67
C MET A 97 1.64 -5.67 -12.39
N ASN A 98 0.89 -6.56 -11.74
CA ASN A 98 -0.33 -7.13 -12.31
C ASN A 98 -1.41 -6.05 -12.50
N ALA A 99 -1.60 -5.16 -11.52
CA ALA A 99 -2.50 -4.02 -11.65
C ALA A 99 -2.07 -3.07 -12.79
N LEU A 100 -0.76 -2.76 -12.91
CA LEU A 100 -0.24 -1.92 -13.97
C LEU A 100 -0.42 -2.53 -15.37
N ARG A 101 -0.28 -3.86 -15.50
CA ARG A 101 -0.53 -4.56 -16.77
C ARG A 101 -2.01 -4.49 -17.13
N ALA A 102 -2.90 -4.72 -16.16
CA ALA A 102 -4.34 -4.64 -16.35
C ALA A 102 -4.82 -3.23 -16.73
N SER A 103 -4.20 -2.17 -16.20
CA SER A 103 -4.58 -0.79 -16.51
C SER A 103 -4.13 -0.29 -17.89
N ARG A 104 -3.36 -1.10 -18.63
CA ARG A 104 -2.86 -0.78 -19.98
C ARG A 104 -3.68 -1.48 -21.08
N CYS A 105 -4.69 -2.26 -20.69
CA CYS A 105 -5.64 -2.92 -21.55
C CYS A 105 -6.85 -2.03 -21.83
#